data_AF-A0A7C1D4K4-F1
#
_entry.id   AF-A0A7C1D4K4-F1
#
_cell.length_a   1.000
_cell.length_b   1.000
_cell.length_c   1.000
_cell.angle_alpha   90.00
_cell.angle_beta   90.00
_cell.angle_gamma   90.00
#
_symmetry.space_group_name_H-M   'P 1'
#
loop_
_entity.id
_entity.type
_entity.pdbx_description
1 polymer ?
#
loop_
_entity_poly.entity_id
_entity_poly.type
_entity_poly.pdbx_seq_one_letter_code
_entity_poly.pdbx_strand_id
1 'polypeptide(L)'
;MSTKIEAIGASLVKHRLFDSVDTAFETITLNYVQQQLQKYKRLIKRFERKYRMSFDDFQKFTKEQAQKLLSDPSNHEAFLQLEDDAFDWKVAQDGFNSWKQVHQEIIACL
;
A
#
# COMPACT_ATOMS: atom_id res chain seq x y z
N MET A 1 -27.40 11.07 6.76
CA MET A 1 -25.95 10.93 7.03
C MET A 1 -25.50 12.13 7.87
N SER A 2 -24.20 12.31 8.16
CA SER A 2 -23.73 13.58 8.72
C SER A 2 -24.07 14.72 7.76
N THR A 3 -24.75 15.77 8.25
CA THR A 3 -25.18 16.94 7.46
C THR A 3 -24.03 17.63 6.72
N LYS A 4 -22.78 17.46 7.18
CA LYS A 4 -21.59 17.97 6.49
C LYS A 4 -21.24 17.18 5.23
N ILE A 5 -21.39 15.86 5.24
CA ILE A 5 -21.07 14.99 4.09
C ILE A 5 -22.04 15.28 2.95
N GLU A 6 -23.33 15.35 3.26
CA GLU A 6 -24.36 15.73 2.30
C GLU A 6 -24.13 17.13 1.72
N ALA A 7 -23.71 18.11 2.53
CA ALA A 7 -23.38 19.45 2.05
C ALA A 7 -22.15 19.47 1.12
N ILE A 8 -21.10 18.68 1.41
CA ILE A 8 -19.94 18.54 0.54
C ILE A 8 -20.34 17.92 -0.80
N GLY A 9 -21.08 16.81 -0.77
CA GLY A 9 -21.56 16.15 -1.99
C GLY A 9 -22.50 17.03 -2.81
N ALA A 10 -23.40 17.77 -2.15
CA ALA A 10 -24.31 18.70 -2.82
C ALA A 10 -23.57 19.82 -3.57
N SER A 11 -22.41 20.26 -3.07
CA SER A 11 -21.55 21.21 -3.80
C SER A 11 -21.07 20.61 -5.11
N LEU A 12 -20.62 19.35 -5.09
CA LEU A 12 -20.11 18.65 -6.27
C LEU A 12 -21.21 18.49 -7.35
N VAL A 13 -22.44 18.16 -6.92
CA VAL A 13 -23.61 18.06 -7.82
C VAL A 13 -24.02 19.43 -8.35
N LYS A 14 -24.07 20.46 -7.49
CA LYS A 14 -24.40 21.84 -7.90
C LYS A 14 -23.48 22.35 -9.01
N HIS A 15 -22.22 21.97 -8.96
CA HIS A 15 -21.22 22.32 -9.98
C HIS A 15 -21.18 21.36 -11.18
N ARG A 16 -22.12 20.41 -11.27
CA ARG A 16 -22.25 19.42 -12.36
C ARG A 16 -21.01 18.54 -12.54
N LEU A 17 -20.28 18.29 -11.45
CA LEU A 17 -19.15 17.34 -11.46
C LEU A 17 -19.63 15.89 -11.34
N PHE A 18 -20.81 15.69 -10.75
CA PHE A 18 -21.47 14.39 -10.58
C PHE A 18 -22.99 14.54 -10.68
N ASP A 19 -23.66 13.45 -11.05
CA ASP A 19 -25.11 13.41 -11.24
C ASP A 19 -25.90 13.37 -9.91
N SER A 20 -25.32 12.74 -8.90
CA SER A 20 -25.92 12.62 -7.56
C SER A 20 -24.86 12.65 -6.47
N VAL A 21 -25.30 12.88 -5.24
CA VAL A 21 -24.44 12.84 -4.06
C VAL A 21 -23.88 11.43 -3.86
N ASP A 22 -24.71 10.40 -4.05
CA ASP A 22 -24.31 9.00 -3.91
C ASP A 22 -23.22 8.66 -4.93
N THR A 23 -23.46 8.92 -6.21
CA THR A 23 -22.49 8.67 -7.30
C THR A 23 -21.17 9.42 -7.06
N ALA A 24 -21.22 10.63 -6.50
CA ALA A 24 -20.02 11.38 -6.13
C ALA A 24 -19.20 10.65 -5.06
N PHE A 25 -19.85 10.21 -3.98
CA PHE A 25 -19.19 9.51 -2.90
C PHE A 25 -18.66 8.15 -3.31
N GLU A 26 -19.43 7.38 -4.08
CA GLU A 26 -19.00 6.08 -4.62
C GLU A 26 -17.74 6.24 -5.47
N THR A 27 -17.77 7.16 -6.42
CA THR A 27 -16.67 7.40 -7.36
C THR A 27 -15.42 7.89 -6.64
N ILE A 28 -15.56 8.86 -5.72
CA ILE A 28 -14.42 9.41 -4.97
C ILE A 28 -13.81 8.34 -4.06
N THR A 29 -14.64 7.55 -3.39
CA THR A 29 -14.19 6.49 -2.48
C THR A 29 -13.42 5.41 -3.25
N LEU A 30 -14.00 4.90 -4.35
CA LEU A 30 -13.32 3.91 -5.19
C LEU A 30 -12.00 4.43 -5.76
N ASN A 31 -11.99 5.67 -6.26
CA ASN A 31 -10.79 6.30 -6.77
C ASN A 31 -9.69 6.42 -5.70
N TYR A 32 -10.05 6.81 -4.47
CA TYR A 32 -9.10 6.93 -3.38
C TYR A 32 -8.50 5.56 -3.01
N VAL A 33 -9.33 4.52 -2.86
CA VAL A 33 -8.88 3.15 -2.60
C VAL A 33 -7.94 2.65 -3.69
N GLN A 34 -8.30 2.89 -4.96
CA GLN A 34 -7.46 2.50 -6.10
C GLN A 34 -6.11 3.23 -6.08
N GLN A 35 -6.07 4.51 -5.72
CA GLN A 35 -4.82 5.26 -5.58
C GLN A 35 -3.93 4.66 -4.48
N GLN A 36 -4.49 4.26 -3.34
CA GLN A 36 -3.72 3.61 -2.28
C GLN A 36 -3.17 2.25 -2.71
N LEU A 37 -3.98 1.43 -3.38
CA LEU A 37 -3.52 0.17 -3.96
C LEU A 37 -2.35 0.38 -4.93
N GLN A 38 -2.43 1.39 -5.80
CA GLN A 38 -1.36 1.71 -6.73
C GLN A 38 -0.10 2.21 -6.01
N LYS A 39 -0.24 3.02 -4.96
CA LYS A 39 0.87 3.47 -4.12
C LYS A 39 1.65 2.28 -3.56
N TYR A 40 0.98 1.34 -2.89
CA TYR A 40 1.66 0.17 -2.32
C TYR A 40 2.21 -0.77 -3.39
N LYS A 41 1.50 -0.98 -4.50
CA LYS A 41 2.00 -1.77 -5.63
C LYS A 41 3.31 -1.20 -6.21
N ARG A 42 3.45 0.14 -6.26
CA ARG A 42 4.70 0.79 -6.68
C ARG A 42 5.82 0.59 -5.67
N LEU A 43 5.52 0.67 -4.37
CA LEU A 43 6.51 0.41 -3.31
C LEU A 43 7.02 -1.03 -3.37
N ILE A 44 6.13 -2.01 -3.47
CA ILE A 44 6.49 -3.43 -3.64
C ILE A 44 7.39 -3.61 -4.87
N LYS A 45 6.99 -3.08 -6.04
CA LYS A 45 7.80 -3.16 -7.27
C LYS A 45 9.15 -2.48 -7.16
N ARG A 46 9.29 -1.44 -6.34
CA ARG A 46 10.58 -0.78 -6.10
C ARG A 46 11.55 -1.76 -5.43
N PHE A 47 11.09 -2.49 -4.42
CA PHE A 47 11.92 -3.48 -3.73
C PHE A 47 12.22 -4.71 -4.60
N GLU A 48 11.22 -5.24 -5.31
CA GLU A 48 11.41 -6.33 -6.28
C GLU A 48 12.48 -5.98 -7.32
N ARG A 49 12.50 -4.73 -7.79
CA ARG A 49 13.54 -4.26 -8.73
C ARG A 49 14.90 -4.06 -8.06
N LYS A 50 14.94 -3.52 -6.84
CA LYS A 50 16.17 -3.28 -6.08
C LYS A 50 16.92 -4.60 -5.83
N TYR A 51 16.19 -5.64 -5.43
CA TYR A 51 16.76 -6.94 -5.06
C TYR A 51 16.66 -8.01 -6.15
N ARG A 52 15.92 -7.76 -7.24
CA ARG A 52 15.69 -8.70 -8.34
C ARG A 52 15.11 -10.04 -7.90
N MET A 53 14.28 -10.03 -6.86
CA MET A 53 13.68 -11.22 -6.27
C MET A 53 12.30 -10.90 -5.70
N SER A 54 11.56 -11.94 -5.34
CA SER A 54 10.31 -11.80 -4.59
C SER A 54 10.60 -11.48 -3.12
N PHE A 55 9.59 -11.02 -2.37
CA PHE A 55 9.74 -10.82 -0.93
C PHE A 55 10.05 -12.13 -0.19
N ASP A 56 9.43 -13.24 -0.60
CA ASP A 56 9.65 -14.54 0.05
C ASP A 56 11.09 -15.03 -0.14
N ASP A 57 11.67 -14.80 -1.32
CA ASP A 57 13.08 -15.11 -1.58
C ASP A 57 14.00 -14.14 -0.85
N PHE A 58 13.61 -12.87 -0.77
CA PHE A 58 14.33 -11.86 0.00
C PHE A 58 14.40 -12.20 1.49
N GLN A 59 13.31 -12.70 2.08
CA GLN A 59 13.33 -13.14 3.48
C GLN A 59 14.30 -14.30 3.72
N LYS A 60 14.45 -15.22 2.77
CA LYS A 60 15.45 -16.31 2.86
C LYS A 60 16.86 -15.73 2.74
N PHE A 61 17.08 -14.85 1.77
CA PHE A 61 18.35 -14.15 1.59
C PHE A 61 18.79 -13.39 2.85
N THR A 62 17.91 -12.60 3.47
CA THR A 62 18.24 -11.85 4.69
C THR A 62 18.64 -12.78 5.84
N LYS A 63 18.00 -13.95 6.00
CA LYS A 63 18.38 -14.95 7.01
C LYS A 63 19.78 -15.51 6.75
N GLU A 64 20.12 -15.80 5.51
CA GLU A 64 21.47 -16.27 5.13
C GLU A 64 22.52 -15.19 5.40
N GLN A 65 22.21 -13.93 5.11
CA GLN A 65 23.12 -12.80 5.39
C GLN A 65 23.32 -12.59 6.90
N ALA A 66 22.29 -12.77 7.71
CA ALA A 66 22.40 -12.71 9.17
C ALA A 66 23.38 -13.76 9.71
N GLN A 67 23.36 -14.98 9.17
CA GLN A 67 24.29 -16.04 9.56
C GLN A 67 25.74 -15.70 9.19
N LYS A 68 25.96 -15.10 8.01
CA LYS A 68 27.30 -14.67 7.57
C LYS A 68 27.85 -13.55 8.46
N LEU A 69 26.99 -12.65 8.93
CA LEU A 69 27.37 -11.56 9.83
C LEU A 69 27.98 -12.07 11.16
N LEU A 70 27.53 -13.23 11.65
CA LEU A 70 28.12 -13.87 12.84
C LEU A 70 29.57 -14.28 12.63
N SER A 71 29.97 -14.54 11.38
CA SER A 71 31.33 -14.97 11.02
C SER A 71 32.20 -13.80 10.54
N ASP A 72 31.60 -12.74 10.01
CA ASP A 72 32.28 -11.53 9.55
C ASP A 72 31.46 -10.28 9.89
N PRO A 73 31.74 -9.63 11.04
CA PRO A 73 31.01 -8.45 11.51
C PRO A 73 31.25 -7.18 10.68
N SER A 74 32.24 -7.18 9.76
CA SER A 74 32.61 -5.98 9.01
C SER A 74 31.48 -5.43 8.12
N ASN A 75 30.47 -6.24 7.82
CA ASN A 75 29.31 -5.90 6.99
C ASN A 75 28.05 -5.50 7.79
N HIS A 76 28.17 -5.15 9.08
CA HIS A 76 27.02 -4.85 9.94
C HIS A 76 26.12 -3.72 9.41
N GLU A 77 26.69 -2.62 8.90
CA GLU A 77 25.89 -1.49 8.37
C GLU A 77 25.06 -1.89 7.14
N ALA A 78 25.65 -2.68 6.23
CA ALA A 78 24.94 -3.18 5.06
C ALA A 78 23.80 -4.14 5.45
N PHE A 79 23.99 -4.90 6.53
CA PHE A 79 22.95 -5.76 7.07
C PHE A 79 21.81 -4.97 7.72
N LEU A 80 22.10 -3.90 8.47
CA LEU A 80 21.06 -3.03 9.04
C LEU A 80 20.18 -2.41 7.94
N GLN A 81 20.79 -1.91 6.85
CA GLN A 81 20.03 -1.43 5.70
C GLN A 81 19.15 -2.52 5.08
N LEU A 82 19.66 -3.75 5.02
CA LEU A 82 18.91 -4.90 4.52
C LEU A 82 17.68 -5.20 5.39
N GLU A 83 17.80 -5.07 6.71
CA GLU A 83 16.69 -5.24 7.65
C GLU A 83 15.66 -4.10 7.54
N ASP A 84 16.11 -2.85 7.43
CA ASP A 84 15.23 -1.69 7.21
C ASP A 84 14.41 -1.87 5.92
N ASP A 85 15.07 -2.26 4.83
CA ASP A 85 14.41 -2.54 3.56
C ASP A 85 13.44 -3.73 3.68
N ALA A 86 13.75 -4.76 4.48
CA ALA A 86 12.85 -5.88 4.75
C ALA A 86 11.58 -5.43 5.47
N PHE A 87 11.74 -4.57 6.48
CA PHE A 87 10.64 -4.02 7.26
C PHE A 87 9.73 -3.17 6.38
N ASP A 88 10.30 -2.23 5.61
CA ASP A 88 9.53 -1.35 4.72
C ASP A 88 8.79 -2.14 3.64
N TRP A 89 9.42 -3.18 3.09
CA TRP A 89 8.77 -4.03 2.10
C TRP A 89 7.60 -4.81 2.71
N LYS A 90 7.77 -5.34 3.92
CA LYS A 90 6.69 -6.01 4.66
C LYS A 90 5.51 -5.06 4.90
N VAL A 91 5.78 -3.86 5.38
CA VAL A 91 4.76 -2.81 5.59
C VAL A 91 4.04 -2.50 4.26
N ALA A 92 4.75 -2.46 3.14
CA ALA A 92 4.13 -2.22 1.84
C ALA A 92 3.19 -3.36 1.41
N GLN A 93 3.56 -4.62 1.67
CA GLN A 93 2.69 -5.78 1.41
C GLN A 93 1.44 -5.76 2.29
N ASP A 94 1.61 -5.51 3.59
CA ASP A 94 0.51 -5.51 4.54
C ASP A 94 -0.46 -4.35 4.24
N GLY A 95 0.09 -3.17 3.90
CA GLY A 95 -0.69 -2.03 3.42
C GLY A 95 -1.48 -2.35 2.15
N PHE A 96 -0.85 -3.00 1.16
CA PHE A 96 -1.55 -3.43 -0.05
C PHE A 96 -2.70 -4.39 0.26
N ASN A 97 -2.47 -5.40 1.09
CA ASN A 97 -3.47 -6.39 1.46
C ASN A 97 -4.63 -5.77 2.23
N SER A 98 -4.34 -4.85 3.14
CA SER A 98 -5.36 -4.12 3.91
C SER A 98 -6.28 -3.30 3.00
N TRP A 99 -5.70 -2.52 2.08
CA TRP A 99 -6.49 -1.77 1.10
C TRP A 99 -7.24 -2.66 0.11
N LYS A 100 -6.70 -3.85 -0.19
CA LYS A 100 -7.38 -4.82 -1.06
C LYS A 100 -8.64 -5.36 -0.37
N GLN A 101 -8.58 -5.63 0.93
CA GLN A 101 -9.75 -6.03 1.70
C GLN A 101 -10.78 -4.90 1.75
N VAL A 102 -10.37 -3.67 2.07
CA VAL A 102 -11.26 -2.49 2.06
C VAL A 102 -11.94 -2.30 0.70
N HIS A 103 -11.21 -2.51 -0.40
CA HIS A 103 -11.77 -2.44 -1.74
C HIS A 103 -12.87 -3.49 -1.98
N GLN A 104 -12.67 -4.72 -1.50
CA GLN A 104 -13.67 -5.79 -1.60
C GLN A 104 -14.91 -5.49 -0.75
N GLU A 105 -14.72 -4.96 0.46
CA GLU A 105 -15.81 -4.56 1.35
C GLU A 105 -16.64 -3.42 0.73
N ILE A 106 -15.99 -2.41 0.15
CA ILE A 106 -16.70 -1.31 -0.53
C ILE A 106 -17.48 -1.81 -1.73
N ILE A 107 -16.87 -2.61 -2.61
CA ILE A 107 -17.57 -3.18 -3.78
C ILE A 107 -18.78 -4.03 -3.36
N ALA A 108 -18.72 -4.73 -2.23
CA ALA A 108 -19.86 -5.50 -1.74
C ALA A 108 -21.04 -4.64 -1.24
N CYS A 109 -20.82 -3.34 -1.01
CA CYS A 109 -21.83 -2.38 -0.56
C CYS A 109 -22.40 -1.50 -1.67
N LEU A 110 -21.82 -1.54 -2.88
CA LEU A 110 -22.26 -0.81 -4.07
C LEU A 110 -23.12 -1.72 -4.96
#